data_AF-A0A117QWK6-F1
#
_entry.id   AF-A0A117QWK6-F1
#
_cell.length_a   1.000
_cell.length_b   1.000
_cell.length_c   1.000
_cell.angle_alpha   90.00
_cell.angle_beta   90.00
_cell.angle_gamma   90.00
#
_symmetry.space_group_name_H-M   'P 1'
#
loop_
_entity.id
_entity.type
_entity.pdbx_description
1 polymer ?
#
loop_
_entity_poly.entity_id
_entity_poly.type
_entity_poly.pdbx_seq_one_letter_code
_entity_poly.pdbx_strand_id
1 'polypeptide(L)'
;MVDASHGLEHEHRMMAEGLAELGRPAPSRADHAATYGPDGMVFVGSPDEITDRILHLHELLGHIRQILQMDVGGMPQRDFLRAIELLGTKVLPQIRAELVQP
;
A
#
# COMPACT_ATOMS: atom_id res chain seq x y z
N MET A 1 5.82 7.13 2.48
CA MET A 1 5.03 6.09 3.16
C MET A 1 3.81 6.79 3.68
N VAL A 2 2.67 6.40 3.12
CA VAL A 2 1.46 7.22 3.04
C VAL A 2 0.53 6.83 4.18
N ASP A 3 -0.09 7.81 4.81
CA ASP A 3 -1.12 7.58 5.82
C ASP A 3 -2.34 6.88 5.20
N ALA A 4 -2.97 5.98 5.96
CA ALA A 4 -4.14 5.22 5.53
C ALA A 4 -5.28 6.11 5.01
N SER A 5 -5.52 7.25 5.66
CA SER A 5 -6.58 8.17 5.28
C SER A 5 -6.31 8.88 3.95
N HIS A 6 -5.05 9.24 3.68
CA HIS A 6 -4.65 9.87 2.41
C HIS A 6 -4.81 8.91 1.23
N GLY A 7 -4.40 7.64 1.39
CA GLY A 7 -4.58 6.63 0.33
C GLY A 7 -6.06 6.34 0.03
N LEU A 8 -6.86 6.15 1.09
CA LEU A 8 -8.30 5.87 0.99
C LEU A 8 -9.06 6.98 0.25
N GLU A 9 -8.65 8.24 0.42
CA GLU A 9 -9.29 9.37 -0.25
C GLU A 9 -9.11 9.35 -1.78
N HIS A 10 -7.90 9.05 -2.25
CA HIS A 10 -7.64 8.95 -3.70
C HIS A 10 -8.33 7.73 -4.31
N GLU A 11 -8.29 6.58 -3.64
CA GLU A 11 -9.02 5.39 -4.11
C GLU A 11 -10.54 5.65 -4.17
N HIS A 12 -11.12 6.21 -3.11
CA HIS A 12 -12.55 6.46 -3.08
C HIS A 12 -12.98 7.42 -4.19
N ARG A 13 -12.20 8.49 -4.46
CA ARG A 13 -12.45 9.41 -5.56
C ARG A 13 -12.42 8.69 -6.91
N MET A 14 -11.34 7.94 -7.17
CA MET A 14 -11.18 7.17 -8.41
C MET A 14 -12.36 6.23 -8.66
N MET A 15 -12.77 5.48 -7.63
CA MET A 15 -13.86 4.51 -7.73
C MET A 15 -15.21 5.21 -7.91
N ALA A 16 -15.45 6.32 -7.20
CA ALA A 16 -16.68 7.09 -7.33
C ALA A 16 -16.82 7.68 -8.75
N GLU A 17 -15.75 8.26 -9.30
CA GLU A 17 -15.73 8.80 -10.66
C GLU A 17 -15.95 7.67 -11.69
N GLY A 18 -15.18 6.58 -11.61
CA GLY A 18 -15.29 5.47 -12.56
C GLY A 18 -16.66 4.76 -12.53
N LEU A 19 -17.28 4.62 -11.35
CA LEU A 19 -18.61 4.01 -11.24
C LEU A 19 -19.73 4.95 -11.68
N ALA A 20 -19.58 6.27 -11.50
CA ALA A 20 -20.53 7.24 -12.00
C ALA A 20 -20.66 7.19 -13.54
N GLU A 21 -19.55 7.00 -14.26
CA GLU A 21 -19.55 6.80 -15.73
C GLU A 21 -20.32 5.54 -16.16
N LEU A 22 -20.48 4.57 -15.26
CA LEU A 22 -21.26 3.36 -15.46
C LEU A 22 -22.70 3.48 -14.93
N GLY A 23 -23.13 4.65 -14.45
CA GLY A 23 -24.44 4.87 -13.83
C GLY A 23 -24.62 4.13 -12.50
N ARG A 24 -23.53 3.80 -11.80
CA ARG A 24 -23.54 3.06 -10.53
C ARG A 24 -23.22 4.00 -9.36
N PRO A 25 -23.76 3.74 -8.16
CA PRO A 25 -23.42 4.51 -6.98
C PRO A 25 -21.95 4.28 -6.57
N ALA A 26 -21.37 5.31 -5.95
CA ALA A 26 -20.05 5.22 -5.34
C ALA A 26 -20.01 4.13 -4.24
N PRO A 27 -18.86 3.46 -4.04
CA PRO A 27 -18.72 2.46 -3.01
C PRO A 27 -18.69 3.12 -1.62
N SER A 28 -19.10 2.39 -0.59
CA SER A 28 -19.03 2.88 0.79
C SER A 28 -17.57 3.09 1.20
N ARG A 29 -17.22 4.34 1.54
CA ARG A 29 -15.87 4.67 2.05
C ARG A 29 -15.57 3.92 3.35
N ALA A 30 -16.59 3.72 4.20
CA ALA A 30 -16.43 3.01 5.46
C ALA A 30 -16.12 1.52 5.24
N ASP A 31 -16.77 0.90 4.25
CA ASP A 31 -16.56 -0.52 3.94
C ASP A 31 -15.13 -0.75 3.43
N HIS A 32 -14.59 0.22 2.68
CA HIS A 32 -13.23 0.17 2.15
C HIS A 32 -12.16 0.53 3.20
N ALA A 33 -12.49 1.28 4.26
CA ALA A 33 -11.50 1.67 5.26
C ALA A 33 -10.82 0.46 5.93
N ALA A 34 -11.52 -0.67 6.03
CA ALA A 34 -10.97 -1.92 6.57
C ALA A 34 -9.79 -2.46 5.75
N THR A 35 -9.71 -2.18 4.44
CA THR A 35 -8.59 -2.64 3.59
C THR A 35 -7.29 -1.91 3.90
N TYR A 36 -7.36 -0.75 4.57
CA TYR A 36 -6.21 0.05 5.02
C TYR A 36 -5.82 -0.24 6.48
N GLY A 37 -6.50 -1.16 7.15
CA GLY A 37 -6.13 -1.60 8.50
C GLY A 37 -4.89 -2.50 8.50
N PRO A 38 -4.34 -2.83 9.70
CA PRO A 38 -3.17 -3.69 9.86
C PRO A 38 -3.28 -5.04 9.13
N ASP A 39 -4.48 -5.64 9.18
CA ASP A 39 -4.77 -6.93 8.52
C ASP A 39 -5.37 -6.77 7.10
N GLY A 40 -5.65 -5.53 6.68
CA GLY A 40 -6.30 -5.22 5.41
C GLY A 40 -5.33 -5.25 4.23
N MET A 41 -5.77 -5.59 3.03
CA MET A 41 -4.88 -5.88 1.88
C MET A 41 -3.97 -4.74 1.39
N VAL A 42 -4.19 -3.49 1.82
CA VAL A 42 -3.41 -2.33 1.36
C VAL A 42 -2.18 -2.12 2.25
N PHE A 43 -1.02 -1.92 1.63
CA PHE A 43 0.23 -1.60 2.31
C PHE A 43 0.33 -0.09 2.58
N VAL A 44 -0.02 0.31 3.80
CA VAL A 44 0.10 1.68 4.33
C VAL A 44 0.73 1.67 5.72
N GLY A 45 1.38 2.76 6.12
CA GLY A 45 2.06 2.85 7.43
C GLY A 45 3.43 3.51 7.36
N SER A 46 4.35 3.06 8.21
CA SER A 46 5.76 3.42 8.29
C SER A 46 6.65 2.36 7.60
N PRO A 47 7.92 2.69 7.27
CA PRO A 47 8.83 1.73 6.63
C PRO A 47 9.01 0.42 7.41
N ASP A 48 8.99 0.51 8.74
CA ASP A 48 9.12 -0.64 9.63
C ASP A 48 7.87 -1.53 9.52
N GLU A 49 6.66 -0.94 9.60
CA GLU A 49 5.40 -1.69 9.44
C GLU A 49 5.30 -2.39 8.08
N ILE A 50 5.80 -1.77 7.00
CA ILE A 50 5.82 -2.42 5.67
C ILE A 50 6.84 -3.54 5.62
N THR A 51 8.00 -3.34 6.22
CA THR A 51 9.05 -4.36 6.30
C THR A 51 8.50 -5.59 7.02
N ASP A 52 7.97 -5.41 8.22
CA ASP A 52 7.39 -6.47 9.05
C ASP A 52 6.30 -7.21 8.28
N ARG A 53 5.44 -6.48 7.58
CA ARG A 53 4.36 -7.06 6.79
C ARG A 53 4.86 -7.89 5.62
N ILE A 54 5.87 -7.42 4.88
CA ILE A 54 6.45 -8.17 3.76
C ILE A 54 7.13 -9.45 4.29
N LEU A 55 7.90 -9.34 5.37
CA LEU A 55 8.57 -10.50 5.99
C LEU A 55 7.56 -11.53 6.51
N HIS A 56 6.50 -11.09 7.18
CA HIS A 56 5.43 -11.96 7.63
C HIS A 56 4.79 -12.73 6.47
N LEU A 57 4.45 -12.05 5.37
CA LEU A 57 3.91 -12.73 4.18
C LEU A 57 4.95 -13.62 3.49
N HIS A 58 6.24 -13.31 3.62
CA HIS A 58 7.31 -14.16 3.11
C HIS A 58 7.38 -15.47 3.90
N GLU A 59 7.32 -15.41 5.22
CA GLU A 59 7.25 -16.60 6.08
C GLU A 59 6.05 -17.48 5.75
N LEU A 60 4.89 -16.87 5.48
CA LEU A 60 3.67 -17.62 5.16
C LEU A 60 3.64 -18.21 3.75
N LEU A 61 4.19 -17.51 2.75
CA LEU A 61 4.00 -17.85 1.34
C LEU A 61 5.29 -18.30 0.61
N GLY A 62 6.46 -18.06 1.19
CA GLY A 62 7.76 -18.30 0.55
C GLY A 62 8.02 -17.44 -0.69
N HIS A 63 7.35 -16.30 -0.82
CA HIS A 63 7.45 -15.47 -2.02
C HIS A 63 8.82 -14.77 -2.10
N ILE A 64 9.49 -14.82 -3.25
CA ILE A 64 10.83 -14.21 -3.44
C ILE A 64 10.79 -12.86 -4.16
N ARG A 65 9.59 -12.40 -4.52
CA ARG A 65 9.38 -11.14 -5.25
C ARG A 65 8.12 -10.46 -4.72
N GLN A 66 8.29 -9.23 -4.26
CA GLN A 66 7.20 -8.33 -3.90
C GLN A 66 7.02 -7.27 -5.00
N ILE A 67 5.78 -7.07 -5.45
CA ILE A 67 5.40 -6.02 -6.40
C ILE A 67 4.33 -5.16 -5.74
N LEU A 68 4.50 -3.84 -5.79
CA LEU A 68 3.55 -2.89 -5.20
C LEU A 68 2.92 -2.04 -6.30
N GLN A 69 1.60 -1.99 -6.34
CA GLN A 69 0.85 -1.00 -7.10
C GLN A 69 0.57 0.19 -6.20
N MET A 70 1.09 1.36 -6.55
CA MET A 70 1.13 2.53 -5.65
C MET A 70 0.51 3.81 -6.21
N ASP A 71 0.35 3.93 -7.52
CA ASP A 71 -0.35 5.07 -8.14
C ASP A 71 -1.84 4.74 -8.28
N VAL A 72 -2.65 5.24 -7.35
CA VAL A 72 -4.10 5.05 -7.32
C VAL A 72 -4.77 6.41 -7.21
N GLY A 73 -5.74 6.67 -8.10
CA GLY A 73 -6.65 7.81 -8.00
C GLY A 73 -6.03 9.20 -8.11
N GLY A 74 -4.92 9.33 -8.82
CA GLY A 74 -4.27 10.63 -9.05
C GLY A 74 -3.50 11.14 -7.83
N MET A 75 -2.87 10.23 -7.09
CA MET A 75 -2.02 10.60 -5.96
C MET A 75 -0.94 11.61 -6.40
N PRO A 76 -0.62 12.64 -5.57
CA PRO A 76 0.42 13.59 -5.93
C PRO A 76 1.75 12.89 -6.22
N GLN A 77 2.38 13.21 -7.36
CA GLN A 77 3.64 12.61 -7.79
C GLN A 77 4.73 12.64 -6.71
N ARG A 78 4.78 13.73 -5.93
CA ARG A 78 5.72 13.88 -4.82
C ARG A 78 5.58 12.77 -3.78
N ASP A 79 4.36 12.37 -3.46
CA ASP A 79 4.08 11.36 -2.44
C ASP A 79 4.48 9.96 -2.97
N PHE A 80 4.20 9.69 -4.25
CA PHE A 80 4.63 8.48 -4.95
C PHE A 80 6.16 8.35 -5.00
N LEU A 81 6.87 9.41 -5.42
CA LEU A 81 8.34 9.43 -5.45
C LEU A 81 8.94 9.29 -4.05
N ARG A 82 8.34 9.93 -3.04
CA ARG A 82 8.77 9.77 -1.64
C ARG A 82 8.59 8.34 -1.15
N ALA A 83 7.52 7.66 -1.55
CA ALA A 83 7.31 6.26 -1.21
C ALA A 83 8.35 5.35 -1.89
N ILE A 84 8.68 5.58 -3.17
CA ILE A 84 9.77 4.87 -3.86
C ILE A 84 11.11 5.06 -3.13
N GLU A 85 11.44 6.29 -2.74
CA GLU A 85 12.67 6.58 -2.00
C GLU A 85 12.74 5.77 -0.70
N LEU A 86 11.65 5.74 0.08
CA LEU A 86 11.58 5.01 1.34
C LEU A 86 11.64 3.49 1.12
N LEU A 87 11.02 2.96 0.06
CA LEU A 87 11.12 1.55 -0.29
C LEU A 87 12.58 1.16 -0.59
N GLY A 88 13.30 1.98 -1.35
CA GLY A 88 14.69 1.71 -1.72
C GLY A 88 15.70 1.95 -0.60
N THR A 89 15.46 2.92 0.28
CA THR A 89 16.45 3.38 1.28
C THR A 89 16.20 2.89 2.70
N LYS A 90 14.98 2.42 3.01
CA LYS A 90 14.60 1.92 4.35
C LYS A 90 14.16 0.46 4.28
N VAL A 91 13.07 0.20 3.55
CA VAL A 91 12.40 -1.11 3.54
C VAL A 91 13.29 -2.21 2.94
N LEU A 92 13.82 -2.02 1.73
CA LEU A 92 14.61 -3.04 1.05
C LEU A 92 15.89 -3.43 1.83
N PRO A 93 16.67 -2.49 2.39
CA PRO A 93 17.78 -2.83 3.27
C PRO A 93 17.38 -3.67 4.49
N GLN A 94 16.26 -3.35 5.16
CA GLN A 94 15.79 -4.10 6.33
C GLN A 94 15.39 -5.53 5.95
N ILE A 95 14.61 -5.71 4.89
CA ILE A 95 14.24 -7.05 4.37
C ILE A 95 15.50 -7.87 4.05
N ARG A 96 16.50 -7.26 3.41
CA ARG A 96 17.75 -7.96 3.09
C ARG A 96 18.52 -8.34 4.35
N ALA A 97 18.53 -7.52 5.38
CA ALA A 97 19.21 -7.86 6.63
C ALA A 97 18.56 -9.08 7.31
N GLU A 98 17.23 -9.19 7.28
CA GLU A 98 16.50 -10.30 7.91
C GLU A 98 16.55 -11.59 7.07
N LEU A 99 16.50 -11.49 5.74
CA LEU A 99 16.53 -12.65 4.86
C LEU A 99 17.95 -13.12 4.51
N VAL A 100 18.97 -12.29 4.72
CA VAL A 100 20.38 -12.72 4.68
C VAL A 100 20.73 -13.32 6.04
N GLN A 101 20.14 -14.47 6.32
CA GLN A 101 20.65 -15.39 7.33
C GLN A 101 21.17 -16.67 6.62
N PRO A 102 22.28 -17.24 7.13
CA PRO A 102 23.21 -18.10 6.39
C PRO A 102 22.65 -19.42 5.85
#